data_AF-A0A8C3SMB3-F1
#
_entry.id   AF-A0A8C3SMB3-F1
#
_cell.length_a   1.000
_cell.length_b   1.000
_cell.length_c   1.000
_cell.angle_alpha   90.00
_cell.angle_beta   90.00
_cell.angle_gamma   90.00
#
_symmetry.space_group_name_H-M   'P 1'
#
loop_
_entity.id
_entity.type
_entity.pdbx_description
1 polymer ?
#
loop_
_entity_poly.entity_id
_entity_poly.type
_entity_poly.pdbx_seq_one_letter_code
_entity_poly.pdbx_strand_id
1 'polypeptide(L)'
;TFPPLESLQTILVDFPPPHKTRKKIILLTFSPVPPNIKDHSGASLVVVTVRVGIPVTLECESNAVPPPVITWYKNGRMITESANIEILADGQMLQIKSAETDDTGRFTCIASNEAGEVSKHFTLKVLGKC
;
A
#
# COMPACT_ATOMS: atom_id res chain seq x y z
N THR A 1 14.20 3.68 13.62
CA THR A 1 13.60 2.34 13.68
C THR A 1 14.46 1.41 12.87
N PHE A 2 14.97 0.34 13.46
CA PHE A 2 15.74 -0.67 12.70
C PHE A 2 14.82 -1.35 11.68
N PRO A 3 15.26 -1.62 10.45
CA PRO A 3 14.45 -2.35 9.49
C PRO A 3 14.16 -3.78 10.00
N PRO A 4 12.99 -4.35 9.67
CA PRO A 4 12.67 -5.74 10.01
C PRO A 4 13.71 -6.71 9.41
N LEU A 5 14.11 -7.72 10.19
CA LEU A 5 15.18 -8.68 9.83
C LEU A 5 14.93 -9.42 8.50
N GLU A 6 13.67 -9.53 8.08
CA GLU A 6 13.26 -10.21 6.85
C GLU A 6 13.69 -9.48 5.56
N SER A 7 14.17 -8.25 5.67
CA SER A 7 14.65 -7.44 4.53
C SER A 7 16.18 -7.44 4.36
N LEU A 8 16.88 -8.27 5.14
CA LEU A 8 18.35 -8.38 5.09
C LEU A 8 18.75 -9.48 4.11
N GLN A 9 19.56 -9.11 3.10
CA GLN A 9 20.26 -10.08 2.27
C GLN A 9 21.68 -10.33 2.80
N THR A 10 22.13 -11.58 2.73
CA THR A 10 23.46 -12.00 3.17
C THR A 10 24.42 -11.99 1.99
N ILE A 11 25.41 -11.10 1.99
CA ILE A 11 26.49 -11.11 1.01
C ILE A 11 27.73 -11.74 1.65
N LEU A 12 28.25 -12.80 1.01
CA LEU A 12 29.50 -13.45 1.40
C LEU A 12 30.66 -12.82 0.61
N VAL A 13 31.47 -12.02 1.30
CA VAL A 13 32.74 -11.53 0.74
C VAL A 13 33.85 -12.54 1.06
N ASP A 14 34.35 -13.21 0.02
CA ASP A 14 35.54 -14.05 0.10
C ASP A 14 36.80 -13.17 -0.05
N PHE A 15 37.49 -12.92 1.05
CA PHE A 15 38.83 -12.34 1.00
C PHE A 15 39.86 -13.43 0.66
N PRO A 16 40.64 -13.30 -0.44
CA PRO A 16 41.78 -14.19 -0.67
C PRO A 16 42.90 -13.85 0.35
N PRO A 17 43.48 -14.84 1.06
CA PRO A 17 44.47 -14.53 2.09
C PRO A 17 45.88 -14.40 1.49
N PRO A 18 46.74 -13.47 1.97
CA PRO A 18 48.19 -13.62 1.84
C PRO A 18 48.75 -14.69 2.80
N HIS A 19 48.05 -15.00 3.91
CA HIS A 19 48.44 -16.04 4.88
C HIS A 19 47.21 -16.81 5.44
N LYS A 20 46.94 -17.97 4.83
CA LYS A 20 46.31 -19.23 5.34
C LYS A 20 45.07 -19.27 6.26
N THR A 21 44.22 -18.26 6.38
CA THR A 21 42.84 -18.50 6.89
C THR A 21 41.78 -17.78 6.06
N ARG A 22 40.87 -18.55 5.45
CA ARG A 22 39.70 -18.04 4.71
C ARG A 22 38.67 -17.53 5.73
N LYS A 23 38.79 -16.26 6.12
CA LYS A 23 37.77 -15.58 6.93
C LYS A 23 36.68 -15.10 5.98
N LYS A 24 35.43 -15.55 6.19
CA LYS A 24 34.25 -15.01 5.52
C LYS A 24 33.67 -13.91 6.41
N ILE A 25 33.51 -12.71 5.86
CA ILE A 25 32.78 -11.62 6.52
C ILE A 25 31.34 -11.69 6.00
N ILE A 26 30.37 -11.68 6.92
CA ILE A 26 28.94 -11.60 6.59
C ILE A 26 28.55 -10.13 6.65
N LEU A 27 28.22 -9.55 5.50
CA LEU A 27 27.62 -8.22 5.43
C LEU A 27 26.10 -8.38 5.34
N LEU A 28 25.39 -7.72 6.25
CA LEU A 28 23.93 -7.61 6.22
C LEU A 28 23.59 -6.31 5.50
N THR A 29 23.05 -6.40 4.30
CA THR A 29 22.59 -5.23 3.53
C THR A 29 21.07 -5.19 3.52
N PHE A 30 20.49 -4.01 3.72
CA PHE A 30 19.06 -3.77 3.61
C PHE A 30 18.70 -3.54 2.15
N SER A 31 17.92 -4.45 1.55
CA SER A 31 17.37 -4.24 0.21
C SER A 31 15.94 -3.74 0.35
N PRO A 32 15.58 -2.60 -0.26
CA PRO A 32 14.22 -2.13 -0.20
C PRO A 32 13.31 -3.07 -1.01
N VAL A 33 12.18 -3.45 -0.42
CA VAL A 33 11.16 -4.34 -0.99
C VAL A 33 10.12 -3.46 -1.70
N PRO A 34 9.88 -3.68 -3.00
CA PRO A 34 8.89 -2.91 -3.74
C PRO A 34 7.49 -3.18 -3.17
N PRO A 35 6.61 -2.17 -3.14
CA PRO A 35 5.29 -2.31 -2.57
C PRO A 35 4.48 -3.33 -3.35
N ASN A 36 3.84 -4.26 -2.63
CA ASN A 36 2.88 -5.19 -3.20
C ASN A 36 1.55 -5.04 -2.46
N ILE A 37 0.51 -4.58 -3.16
CA ILE A 37 -0.84 -4.49 -2.58
C ILE A 37 -1.41 -5.90 -2.49
N LYS A 38 -1.79 -6.31 -1.28
CA LYS A 38 -2.43 -7.60 -1.09
C LYS A 38 -3.80 -7.57 -1.75
N ASP A 39 -3.95 -8.37 -2.82
CA ASP A 39 -5.23 -8.54 -3.47
C ASP A 39 -5.78 -9.94 -3.17
N HIS A 40 -6.90 -10.01 -2.45
CA HIS A 40 -7.62 -11.27 -2.24
C HIS A 40 -8.36 -11.73 -3.52
N SER A 41 -8.58 -10.81 -4.47
CA SER A 41 -9.42 -11.01 -5.66
C SER A 41 -8.65 -11.29 -6.95
N GLY A 42 -7.30 -11.25 -6.95
CA GLY A 42 -6.47 -11.34 -8.15
C GLY A 42 -6.73 -10.27 -9.21
N ALA A 43 -7.54 -9.25 -8.90
CA ALA A 43 -8.03 -8.26 -9.83
C ALA A 43 -7.60 -6.86 -9.36
N SER A 44 -6.91 -6.13 -10.23
CA SER A 44 -6.50 -4.73 -9.99
C SER A 44 -7.70 -3.77 -9.83
N LEU A 45 -8.93 -4.24 -10.11
CA LEU A 45 -10.19 -3.49 -10.03
C LEU A 45 -11.18 -4.19 -9.10
N VAL A 46 -11.52 -3.54 -7.98
CA VAL A 46 -12.53 -4.00 -7.01
C VAL A 46 -13.81 -3.19 -7.18
N VAL A 47 -14.98 -3.83 -7.31
CA VAL A 47 -16.27 -3.12 -7.40
C VAL A 47 -17.00 -3.21 -6.07
N VAL A 48 -17.28 -2.05 -5.46
CA VAL A 48 -17.99 -1.93 -4.18
C VAL A 48 -19.34 -1.27 -4.45
N THR A 49 -20.43 -1.95 -4.09
CA THR A 49 -21.79 -1.39 -4.20
C THR A 49 -22.38 -1.19 -2.82
N VAL A 50 -22.83 0.02 -2.53
CA VAL A 50 -23.36 0.43 -1.23
C VAL A 50 -24.65 1.23 -1.41
N ARG A 51 -25.46 1.38 -0.35
CA ARG A 51 -26.64 2.25 -0.36
C ARG A 51 -26.30 3.63 0.21
N VAL A 52 -27.03 4.66 -0.22
CA VAL A 52 -26.86 6.02 0.33
C VAL A 52 -27.00 6.00 1.86
N GLY A 53 -26.08 6.69 2.54
CA GLY A 53 -26.05 6.84 4.00
C GLY A 53 -25.38 5.69 4.75
N ILE A 54 -24.87 4.68 4.05
CA ILE A 54 -24.12 3.58 4.65
C ILE A 54 -22.61 3.90 4.59
N PRO A 55 -21.85 3.64 5.67
CA PRO A 55 -20.41 3.81 5.64
C PRO A 55 -19.73 2.78 4.72
N VAL A 56 -18.62 3.18 4.10
CA VAL A 56 -17.79 2.34 3.22
C VAL A 56 -16.35 2.42 3.64
N THR A 57 -15.67 1.28 3.69
CA THR A 57 -14.23 1.21 3.93
C THR A 57 -13.55 0.57 2.74
N LEU A 58 -12.54 1.25 2.17
CA LEU A 58 -11.70 0.75 1.09
C LEU A 58 -10.31 0.43 1.65
N GLU A 59 -9.88 -0.81 1.48
CA GLU A 59 -8.63 -1.33 2.04
C GLU A 59 -7.55 -1.47 0.96
N CYS A 60 -6.42 -0.81 1.19
CA CYS A 60 -5.23 -0.82 0.36
C CYS A 60 -3.99 -1.22 1.17
N GLU A 61 -4.08 -2.38 1.83
CA GLU A 61 -2.94 -2.94 2.55
C GLU A 61 -1.83 -3.30 1.55
N SER A 62 -0.65 -2.70 1.75
CA SER A 62 0.53 -3.00 0.96
C SER A 62 1.70 -3.38 1.86
N ASN A 63 2.38 -4.46 1.49
CA ASN A 63 3.64 -4.85 2.10
C ASN A 63 4.75 -4.18 1.30
N ALA A 64 5.34 -3.13 1.85
CA ALA A 64 6.55 -2.52 1.34
C ALA A 64 7.52 -2.28 2.49
N VAL A 65 8.81 -2.38 2.20
CA VAL A 65 9.85 -2.10 3.18
C VAL A 65 10.92 -1.21 2.51
N PRO A 66 11.14 0.02 2.96
CA PRO A 66 10.47 0.74 4.06
C PRO A 66 8.96 0.96 3.84
N PRO A 67 8.21 1.38 4.89
CA PRO A 67 6.77 1.61 4.80
C PRO A 67 6.42 2.52 3.61
N PRO A 68 5.46 2.14 2.77
CA PRO A 68 5.10 2.93 1.60
C PRO A 68 4.28 4.14 2.01
N VAL A 69 4.41 5.23 1.24
CA VAL A 69 3.50 6.36 1.30
C VAL A 69 2.26 6.02 0.48
N ILE A 70 1.09 6.00 1.11
CA ILE A 70 -0.17 5.70 0.44
C ILE A 70 -0.96 6.97 0.19
N THR A 71 -1.37 7.15 -1.06
CA THR A 71 -2.16 8.30 -1.51
C THR A 71 -3.45 7.84 -2.18
N TRP A 72 -4.55 8.51 -1.87
CA TRP A 72 -5.87 8.18 -2.39
C TRP A 72 -6.34 9.22 -3.41
N TYR A 73 -6.97 8.75 -4.48
CA TYR A 73 -7.52 9.56 -5.55
C TYR A 73 -8.97 9.17 -5.84
N LYS A 74 -9.88 10.14 -5.97
CA LYS A 74 -11.26 9.97 -6.45
C LYS A 74 -11.35 10.61 -7.83
N ASN A 75 -11.65 9.82 -8.85
CA ASN A 75 -11.75 10.27 -10.25
C ASN A 75 -10.52 11.06 -10.71
N GLY A 76 -9.33 10.66 -10.26
CA GLY A 76 -8.05 11.32 -10.57
C GLY A 76 -7.73 12.56 -9.71
N ARG A 77 -8.61 12.96 -8.80
CA ARG A 77 -8.34 14.04 -7.84
C ARG A 77 -7.88 13.47 -6.51
N MET A 78 -6.82 14.03 -5.94
CA MET A 78 -6.33 13.63 -4.63
C MET A 78 -7.43 13.82 -3.58
N ILE A 79 -7.64 12.81 -2.74
CA ILE A 79 -8.55 12.85 -1.62
C ILE A 79 -7.79 13.34 -0.41
N THR A 80 -8.38 14.30 0.29
CA THR A 80 -7.93 14.75 1.59
C THR A 80 -8.98 14.38 2.64
N GLU A 81 -8.53 14.17 3.87
CA GLU A 81 -9.44 13.95 4.99
C GLU A 81 -10.41 15.13 5.14
N SER A 82 -11.66 14.82 5.45
CA SER A 82 -12.77 15.76 5.50
C SER A 82 -13.85 15.24 6.46
N ALA A 83 -14.90 16.00 6.72
CA ALA A 83 -15.95 15.57 7.65
C ALA A 83 -16.56 14.20 7.32
N ASN A 84 -16.68 13.87 6.02
CA ASN A 84 -17.24 12.60 5.53
C ASN A 84 -16.18 11.53 5.19
N ILE A 85 -14.89 11.89 5.09
CA ILE A 85 -13.82 10.99 4.63
C ILE A 85 -12.67 10.99 5.63
N GLU A 86 -12.30 9.81 6.12
CA GLU A 86 -11.19 9.60 7.06
C GLU A 86 -10.17 8.64 6.45
N ILE A 87 -8.89 8.91 6.70
CA ILE A 87 -7.79 8.04 6.26
C ILE A 87 -7.20 7.40 7.52
N LEU A 88 -7.25 6.07 7.58
CA LEU A 88 -6.85 5.27 8.73
C LEU A 88 -5.62 4.41 8.36
N ALA A 89 -4.95 3.88 9.39
CA ALA A 89 -3.80 2.98 9.24
C ALA A 89 -2.69 3.55 8.32
N ASP A 90 -2.29 4.80 8.57
CA ASP A 90 -1.26 5.53 7.78
C ASP A 90 -1.53 5.55 6.26
N GLY A 91 -2.80 5.60 5.86
CA GLY A 91 -3.19 5.60 4.46
C GLY A 91 -3.64 4.25 3.92
N GLN A 92 -3.48 3.15 4.66
CA GLN A 92 -3.88 1.82 4.20
C GLN A 92 -5.40 1.66 4.09
N MET A 93 -6.19 2.48 4.81
CA MET A 93 -7.64 2.37 4.79
C MET A 93 -8.29 3.73 4.56
N LEU A 94 -9.21 3.82 3.60
CA LEU A 94 -10.06 5.00 3.38
C LEU A 94 -11.47 4.69 3.87
N GLN A 95 -11.95 5.44 4.84
CA GLN A 95 -13.30 5.30 5.38
C GLN A 95 -14.18 6.48 4.97
N ILE A 96 -15.31 6.19 4.33
CA ILE A 96 -16.36 7.13 4.00
C ILE A 96 -17.49 6.91 5.02
N LYS A 97 -17.81 7.90 5.85
CA LYS A 97 -18.79 7.77 6.94
C LYS A 97 -20.21 7.59 6.43
N SER A 98 -20.55 8.32 5.38
CA SER A 98 -21.86 8.29 4.75
C SER A 98 -21.68 8.35 3.24
N ALA A 99 -21.89 7.23 2.56
CA ALA A 99 -21.82 7.20 1.11
C ALA A 99 -22.94 8.03 0.49
N GLU A 100 -22.59 9.02 -0.33
CA GLU A 100 -23.54 9.83 -1.09
C GLU A 100 -23.58 9.43 -2.56
N THR A 101 -24.62 9.82 -3.29
CA THR A 101 -24.69 9.53 -4.74
C THR A 101 -23.50 10.13 -5.49
N ASP A 102 -23.03 11.30 -5.06
CA ASP A 102 -21.84 12.00 -5.55
C ASP A 102 -20.51 11.33 -5.18
N ASP A 103 -20.54 10.35 -4.27
CA ASP A 103 -19.39 9.49 -3.98
C ASP A 103 -19.21 8.36 -4.97
N THR A 104 -20.19 8.13 -5.84
CA THR A 104 -20.04 7.19 -6.95
C THR A 104 -18.88 7.62 -7.86
N GLY A 105 -17.93 6.71 -8.06
CA GLY A 105 -16.74 7.01 -8.84
C GLY A 105 -15.65 5.96 -8.75
N ARG A 106 -14.52 6.25 -9.40
CA ARG A 106 -13.33 5.41 -9.36
C ARG A 106 -12.36 5.95 -8.32
N PHE A 107 -12.15 5.17 -7.26
CA PHE A 107 -11.13 5.42 -6.26
C PHE A 107 -9.85 4.70 -6.67
N THR A 108 -8.69 5.29 -6.38
CA THR A 108 -7.39 4.68 -6.67
C THR A 108 -6.48 4.96 -5.49
N CYS A 109 -5.94 3.90 -4.90
CA CYS A 109 -4.84 4.03 -3.97
C CYS A 109 -3.53 3.80 -4.70
N ILE A 110 -2.52 4.59 -4.37
CA ILE A 110 -1.17 4.48 -4.88
C ILE A 110 -0.25 4.32 -3.67
N ALA A 111 0.39 3.17 -3.57
CA ALA A 111 1.40 2.87 -2.56
C ALA A 111 2.78 3.02 -3.20
N SER A 112 3.54 4.02 -2.75
CA SER A 112 4.83 4.40 -3.31
C SER A 112 5.94 4.26 -2.26
N ASN A 113 7.04 3.62 -2.63
CA ASN A 113 8.21 3.44 -1.78
C ASN A 113 9.50 3.63 -2.61
N GLU A 114 10.66 3.74 -1.97
CA GLU A 114 11.95 3.92 -2.66
C GLU A 114 12.27 2.80 -3.67
N ALA A 115 11.75 1.58 -3.44
CA ALA A 115 11.93 0.45 -4.35
C ALA A 115 10.95 0.42 -5.53
N GLY A 116 9.89 1.21 -5.51
CA GLY A 116 8.89 1.24 -6.58
C GLY A 116 7.52 1.71 -6.13
N GLU A 117 6.56 1.62 -7.05
CA GLU A 117 5.20 2.09 -6.85
C GLU A 117 4.20 1.08 -7.39
N VAL A 118 3.06 0.96 -6.72
CA VAL A 118 1.94 0.10 -7.13
C VAL A 118 0.63 0.82 -6.87
N SER A 119 -0.36 0.59 -7.74
CA SER A 119 -1.69 1.18 -7.61
C SER A 119 -2.78 0.13 -7.63
N LYS A 120 -3.84 0.35 -6.86
CA LYS A 120 -5.07 -0.46 -6.88
C LYS A 120 -6.28 0.42 -7.08
N HIS A 121 -7.22 -0.07 -7.89
CA HIS A 121 -8.39 0.68 -8.32
C HIS A 121 -9.65 0.08 -7.69
N PHE A 122 -10.54 0.96 -7.25
CA PHE A 122 -11.84 0.61 -6.70
C PHE A 122 -12.92 1.37 -7.49
N THR A 123 -14.04 0.72 -7.75
CA THR A 123 -15.22 1.34 -8.34
C THR A 123 -16.31 1.35 -7.28
N LEU A 124 -16.61 2.52 -6.72
CA LEU A 124 -17.68 2.68 -5.76
C LEU A 124 -18.98 3.04 -6.48
N LYS A 125 -20.04 2.27 -6.23
CA LYS A 125 -21.38 2.51 -6.74
C LYS A 125 -22.35 2.70 -5.59
N VAL A 126 -22.91 3.91 -5.47
CA VAL A 126 -23.88 4.24 -4.43
C VAL A 126 -25.29 4.16 -5.00
N LEU A 127 -26.13 3.28 -4.43
CA LEU A 127 -27.52 3.12 -4.79
C LEU A 127 -28.36 4.17 -4.05
N GLY A 128 -28.99 5.06 -4.82
CA GLY A 128 -29.94 6.06 -4.31
C GLY A 128 -31.13 5.41 -3.59
N LYS A 129 -31.78 6.18 -2.72
CA LYS A 129 -33.09 5.80 -2.18
C LYS A 129 -34.10 5.92 -3.33
N CYS A 130 -34.81 4.83 -3.63
CA CYS A 130 -35.95 4.84 -4.56
C CYS A 130 -37.13 5.62 -3.97
#